data_AF-A0A3D1B3V9-F1
#
_entry.id   AF-A0A3D1B3V9-F1
#
_cell.length_a   1.000
_cell.length_b   1.000
_cell.length_c   1.000
_cell.angle_alpha   90.00
_cell.angle_beta   90.00
_cell.angle_gamma   90.00
#
_symmetry.space_group_name_H-M   'P 1'
#
loop_
_entity.id
_entity.type
_entity.pdbx_description
1 polymer ?
#
loop_
_entity_poly.entity_id
_entity_poly.type
_entity_poly.pdbx_seq_one_letter_code
_entity_poly.pdbx_strand_id
1 'polypeptide(L)'
;MAENQYSDELLKSYKKEYGIVATSWRFFISLRFIVIAFTVTLQSALFTLYSMFPQEQARGIFRFYYVLIPLLGILTVLATSIIERRNIKHFQLLVKRGIELEFYFGIKDGHFRRIYELQSTVQQGIERFQTHTWGIRIIYFALYVIWTFLFLTAIVN
;
A
#
# COMPACT_ATOMS: atom_id res chain seq x y z
N MET A 1 19.54 20.31 40.33
CA MET A 1 18.54 21.11 39.56
C MET A 1 18.65 20.89 38.05
N ALA A 2 19.86 20.95 37.44
CA ALA A 2 20.04 20.72 36.00
C ALA A 2 19.60 19.32 35.49
N GLU A 3 19.73 18.29 36.32
CA GLU A 3 19.40 16.89 35.96
C GLU A 3 17.88 16.65 35.79
N ASN A 4 17.05 17.25 36.66
CA ASN A 4 15.58 17.22 36.50
C ASN A 4 15.12 18.00 35.27
N GLN A 5 15.77 19.13 34.96
CA GLN A 5 15.43 19.95 33.81
C GLN A 5 15.75 19.25 32.48
N TYR A 6 16.85 18.50 32.42
CA TYR A 6 17.22 17.68 31.26
C TYR A 6 16.25 16.51 31.04
N SER A 7 15.83 15.84 32.13
CA SER A 7 14.82 14.78 32.09
C SER A 7 13.46 15.29 31.58
N ASP A 8 13.04 16.48 32.02
CA ASP A 8 11.77 17.08 31.60
C ASP A 8 11.75 17.50 30.12
N GLU A 9 12.88 18.00 29.59
CA GLU A 9 13.01 18.31 28.17
C GLU A 9 13.02 17.06 27.28
N LEU A 10 13.70 15.99 27.71
CA LEU A 10 13.68 14.69 27.05
C LEU A 10 12.26 14.11 26.99
N LEU A 11 11.54 14.14 28.11
CA LEU A 11 10.17 13.65 28.17
C LEU A 11 9.23 14.44 27.25
N LYS A 12 9.37 15.78 27.21
CA LYS A 12 8.64 16.64 26.27
C LYS A 12 8.96 16.30 24.82
N SER A 13 10.24 16.07 24.50
CA SER A 13 10.70 15.69 23.17
C SER A 13 10.07 14.36 22.73
N TYR A 14 10.13 13.32 23.56
CA TYR A 14 9.51 12.04 23.26
C TYR A 14 8.00 12.14 23.10
N LYS A 15 7.33 13.00 23.89
CA LYS A 15 5.88 13.16 23.79
C LYS A 15 5.49 13.82 22.47
N LYS A 16 6.28 14.81 22.02
CA LYS A 16 6.12 15.43 20.70
C LYS A 16 6.37 14.41 19.59
N GLU A 17 7.44 13.62 19.69
CA GLU A 17 7.76 12.57 18.72
C GLU A 17 6.63 11.52 18.64
N TYR A 18 6.10 11.08 19.77
CA TYR A 18 4.98 10.14 19.83
C TYR A 18 3.73 10.67 19.11
N GLY A 19 3.41 11.96 19.28
CA GLY A 19 2.32 12.61 18.55
C GLY A 19 2.55 12.62 17.03
N ILE A 20 3.79 12.85 16.59
CA ILE A 20 4.18 12.80 15.16
C ILE A 20 4.05 11.38 14.62
N VAL A 21 4.52 10.37 15.36
CA VAL A 21 4.44 8.95 14.96
C VAL A 21 2.98 8.51 14.85
N ALA A 22 2.14 8.84 15.82
CA ALA A 22 0.70 8.51 15.79
C ALA A 22 -0.04 9.18 14.62
N THR A 23 0.24 10.45 14.37
CA THR A 23 -0.36 11.18 13.24
C THR A 23 0.10 10.61 11.90
N SER A 24 1.39 10.34 11.76
CA SER A 24 1.98 9.74 10.55
C SER A 24 1.42 8.34 10.30
N TRP A 25 1.29 7.53 11.35
CA TRP A 25 0.71 6.20 11.25
C TRP A 25 -0.73 6.24 10.71
N ARG A 26 -1.58 7.13 11.23
CA ARG A 26 -2.95 7.33 10.70
C ARG A 26 -2.94 7.74 9.24
N PHE A 27 -2.06 8.68 8.88
CA PHE A 27 -1.92 9.14 7.50
C PHE A 27 -1.58 7.99 6.55
N PHE A 28 -0.60 7.15 6.88
CA PHE A 28 -0.19 6.03 6.01
C PHE A 28 -1.26 4.94 5.90
N ILE A 29 -2.05 4.70 6.96
CA ILE A 29 -3.23 3.83 6.88
C ILE A 29 -4.24 4.40 5.87
N SER A 30 -4.62 5.68 6.02
CA SER A 30 -5.58 6.32 5.12
C SER A 30 -5.09 6.33 3.67
N LEU A 31 -3.81 6.64 3.46
CA LEU A 31 -3.17 6.63 2.15
C LEU A 31 -3.30 5.25 1.48
N ARG A 32 -3.18 4.16 2.25
CA ARG A 32 -3.35 2.79 1.72
C ARG A 32 -4.72 2.60 1.09
N PHE A 33 -5.78 2.95 1.81
CA PHE A 33 -7.15 2.79 1.32
C PHE A 33 -7.43 3.67 0.11
N ILE A 34 -6.93 4.91 0.12
CA ILE A 34 -7.05 5.85 -1.01
C ILE A 34 -6.36 5.26 -2.25
N VAL A 35 -5.14 4.75 -2.12
CA VAL A 35 -4.39 4.15 -3.24
C VAL A 35 -5.12 2.93 -3.80
N ILE A 36 -5.66 2.06 -2.94
CA ILE A 36 -6.42 0.88 -3.38
C ILE A 36 -7.69 1.30 -4.13
N ALA A 37 -8.50 2.20 -3.57
CA ALA A 37 -9.74 2.66 -4.19
C ALA A 37 -9.47 3.37 -5.53
N PHE A 38 -8.46 4.24 -5.57
CA PHE A 38 -8.02 4.89 -6.80
C PHE A 38 -7.57 3.87 -7.84
N THR A 39 -6.81 2.84 -7.43
CA THR A 39 -6.35 1.79 -8.34
C THR A 39 -7.53 1.04 -8.93
N VAL A 40 -8.46 0.54 -8.12
CA VAL A 40 -9.65 -0.19 -8.62
C VAL A 40 -10.45 0.67 -9.60
N THR A 41 -10.64 1.95 -9.30
CA THR A 41 -11.35 2.90 -10.18
C THR A 41 -10.62 3.09 -11.50
N LEU A 42 -9.31 3.35 -11.45
CA LEU A 42 -8.48 3.54 -12.64
C LEU A 42 -8.44 2.30 -13.53
N GLN A 43 -8.28 1.11 -12.91
CA GLN A 43 -8.26 -0.16 -13.62
C GLN A 43 -9.61 -0.43 -14.31
N SER A 44 -10.72 -0.18 -13.60
CA SER A 44 -12.07 -0.32 -14.17
C SER A 44 -12.31 0.64 -15.34
N ALA A 45 -11.84 1.89 -15.24
CA ALA A 45 -11.91 2.87 -16.32
C ALA A 45 -11.08 2.44 -17.53
N LEU A 46 -9.86 1.93 -17.32
CA LEU A 46 -9.01 1.42 -18.39
C LEU A 46 -9.63 0.19 -19.08
N PHE A 47 -10.22 -0.74 -18.33
CA PHE A 47 -10.95 -1.88 -18.93
C PHE A 47 -12.14 -1.42 -19.76
N THR A 48 -12.90 -0.45 -19.28
CA THR A 48 -14.03 0.13 -20.01
C THR A 48 -13.55 0.75 -21.32
N LEU A 49 -12.49 1.56 -21.27
CA LEU A 49 -11.88 2.14 -22.47
C LEU A 49 -11.38 1.07 -23.44
N TYR A 50 -10.72 0.02 -22.94
CA TYR A 50 -10.25 -1.08 -23.78
C TYR A 50 -11.41 -1.78 -24.50
N SER A 51 -12.54 -2.01 -23.80
CA SER A 51 -13.72 -2.67 -24.37
C SER A 51 -14.45 -1.87 -25.45
N MET A 52 -14.26 -0.55 -25.50
CA MET A 52 -14.87 0.32 -26.52
C MET A 52 -14.24 0.17 -27.90
N PHE A 53 -13.06 -0.45 -28.00
CA PHE A 53 -12.34 -0.65 -29.26
C PHE A 53 -12.29 -2.14 -29.60
N PRO A 54 -13.36 -2.71 -30.18
CA PRO A 54 -13.37 -4.11 -30.57
C PRO A 54 -12.27 -4.41 -31.60
N GLN A 55 -11.63 -5.56 -31.44
CA GLN A 55 -10.46 -5.99 -32.21
C GLN A 55 -10.70 -5.98 -33.73
N GLU A 56 -11.95 -6.19 -34.16
CA GLU A 56 -12.37 -6.17 -35.57
C GLU A 56 -12.30 -4.77 -36.22
N GLN A 57 -12.34 -3.70 -35.42
CA GLN A 57 -12.25 -2.30 -35.88
C GLN A 57 -10.85 -1.71 -35.75
N ALA A 58 -9.88 -2.48 -35.21
CA ALA A 58 -8.53 -2.01 -34.93
C ALA A 58 -7.64 -1.95 -36.19
N ARG A 59 -8.00 -1.09 -37.16
CA ARG A 59 -7.13 -0.70 -38.28
C ARG A 59 -6.71 0.77 -38.14
N GLY A 60 -5.46 1.07 -38.47
CA GLY A 60 -4.91 2.43 -38.38
C GLY A 60 -4.70 2.91 -36.93
N ILE A 61 -5.12 4.14 -36.63
CA ILE A 61 -4.90 4.80 -35.33
C ILE A 61 -5.54 4.01 -34.15
N PHE A 62 -6.61 3.26 -34.39
CA PHE A 62 -7.26 2.45 -33.36
C PHE A 62 -6.41 1.27 -32.87
N ARG A 63 -5.48 0.76 -33.70
CA ARG A 63 -4.50 -0.27 -33.28
C ARG A 63 -3.52 0.28 -32.24
N PHE A 64 -3.14 1.55 -32.36
CA PHE A 64 -2.28 2.22 -31.39
C PHE A 64 -2.93 2.25 -30.00
N TYR A 65 -4.22 2.63 -29.92
CA TYR A 65 -4.95 2.62 -28.65
C TYR A 65 -5.12 1.21 -28.08
N TYR A 66 -5.34 0.21 -28.93
CA TYR A 66 -5.47 -1.19 -28.54
C TYR A 66 -4.20 -1.75 -27.87
N VAL A 67 -3.01 -1.27 -28.25
CA VAL A 67 -1.73 -1.63 -27.62
C VAL A 67 -1.41 -0.72 -26.42
N LEU A 68 -1.71 0.58 -26.53
CA LEU A 68 -1.39 1.57 -25.51
C LEU A 68 -2.17 1.35 -24.20
N ILE A 69 -3.46 1.04 -24.28
CA ILE A 69 -4.31 0.89 -23.08
C ILE A 69 -3.83 -0.27 -22.20
N PRO A 70 -3.52 -1.47 -22.73
CA PRO A 70 -2.91 -2.53 -21.93
C PRO A 70 -1.55 -2.17 -21.34
N LEU A 71 -0.70 -1.47 -22.09
CA LEU A 71 0.58 -0.99 -21.58
C LEU A 71 0.38 -0.05 -20.39
N LEU A 72 -0.57 0.89 -20.47
CA LEU A 72 -0.93 1.77 -19.36
C LEU A 72 -1.49 0.98 -18.17
N GLY A 73 -2.29 -0.07 -18.42
CA GLY A 73 -2.75 -1.01 -17.40
C GLY A 73 -1.58 -1.64 -16.63
N ILE A 74 -0.59 -2.19 -17.34
CA ILE A 74 0.61 -2.77 -16.74
C ILE A 74 1.37 -1.73 -15.90
N LEU A 75 1.64 -0.55 -16.47
CA LEU A 75 2.40 0.51 -15.81
C LEU A 75 1.72 1.00 -14.54
N THR A 76 0.39 1.16 -14.57
CA THR A 76 -0.38 1.61 -13.40
C THR A 76 -0.45 0.56 -12.30
N VAL A 77 -0.57 -0.73 -12.64
CA VAL A 77 -0.49 -1.83 -11.66
C VAL A 77 0.91 -1.90 -11.03
N LEU A 78 1.98 -1.70 -11.80
CA LEU A 78 3.35 -1.66 -11.27
C LEU A 78 3.58 -0.46 -10.35
N ALA A 79 3.15 0.74 -10.77
CA ALA A 79 3.30 1.96 -9.98
C ALA A 79 2.58 1.84 -8.63
N THR A 80 1.33 1.37 -8.63
CA THR A 80 0.52 1.17 -7.42
C THR A 80 1.10 0.08 -6.51
N SER A 81 1.62 -1.00 -7.07
CA SER A 81 2.34 -2.05 -6.32
C SER A 81 3.60 -1.52 -5.62
N ILE A 82 4.37 -0.63 -6.27
CA ILE A 82 5.54 0.01 -5.67
C ILE A 82 5.14 0.95 -4.53
N ILE A 83 4.10 1.76 -4.73
CA ILE A 83 3.57 2.66 -3.70
C ILE A 83 3.11 1.87 -2.48
N GLU A 84 2.34 0.80 -2.67
CA GLU A 84 1.86 -0.07 -1.60
C GLU A 84 3.04 -0.70 -0.82
N ARG A 85 4.06 -1.19 -1.53
CA ARG A 85 5.26 -1.76 -0.90
C ARG A 85 6.01 -0.74 -0.05
N ARG A 86 6.17 0.49 -0.55
CA ARG A 86 6.80 1.59 0.22
C ARG A 86 5.95 1.96 1.43
N ASN A 87 4.64 2.05 1.27
CA ASN A 87 3.72 2.39 2.35
C ASN A 87 3.80 1.37 3.50
N ILE A 88 3.79 0.07 3.19
CA ILE A 88 3.93 -1.00 4.19
C ILE A 88 5.27 -0.87 4.96
N LYS A 89 6.37 -0.55 4.26
CA LYS A 89 7.67 -0.38 4.90
C LYS A 89 7.66 0.80 5.89
N HIS A 90 7.11 1.94 5.49
CA HIS A 90 7.00 3.11 6.38
C HIS A 90 6.08 2.84 7.56
N PHE A 91 4.95 2.16 7.33
CA PHE A 91 4.04 1.72 8.36
C PHE A 91 4.74 0.87 9.42
N GLN A 92 5.53 -0.13 9.02
CA GLN A 92 6.27 -1.00 9.95
C GLN A 92 7.30 -0.23 10.78
N LEU A 93 7.99 0.73 10.17
CA LEU A 93 8.96 1.58 10.87
C LEU A 93 8.27 2.46 11.93
N LEU A 94 7.11 3.02 11.60
CA LEU A 94 6.33 3.84 12.54
C LEU A 94 5.78 3.02 13.70
N VAL A 95 5.27 1.82 13.45
CA VAL A 95 4.82 0.92 14.52
C VAL A 95 5.98 0.54 15.43
N LYS A 96 7.13 0.16 14.88
CA LYS A 96 8.33 -0.15 15.67
C LYS A 96 8.75 1.05 16.53
N ARG A 97 8.81 2.25 15.95
CA ARG A 97 9.19 3.46 16.67
C ARG A 97 8.17 3.83 17.75
N GLY A 98 6.88 3.65 17.46
CA GLY A 98 5.81 3.84 18.44
C GLY A 98 5.96 2.93 19.66
N ILE A 99 6.30 1.65 19.45
CA ILE A 99 6.57 0.69 20.54
C ILE A 99 7.80 1.10 21.37
N GLU A 100 8.87 1.56 20.71
CA GLU A 100 10.06 2.07 21.41
C GLU A 100 9.70 3.25 22.32
N LEU A 101 8.91 4.20 21.81
CA LEU A 101 8.44 5.35 22.59
C LEU A 101 7.53 4.92 23.75
N GLU A 102 6.58 4.00 23.53
CA GLU A 102 5.73 3.43 24.58
C GLU A 102 6.55 2.77 25.69
N PHE A 103 7.64 2.09 25.32
CA PHE A 103 8.58 1.50 26.27
C PHE A 103 9.29 2.57 27.11
N TYR A 104 9.77 3.66 26.51
CA TYR A 104 10.38 4.78 27.25
C TYR A 104 9.40 5.48 28.20
N PHE A 105 8.10 5.48 27.89
CA PHE A 105 7.05 5.97 28.78
C PHE A 105 6.59 4.97 29.84
N GLY A 106 7.11 3.73 29.85
CA GLY A 106 6.68 2.67 30.75
C GLY A 106 5.27 2.15 30.50
N ILE A 107 4.70 2.41 29.31
CA ILE A 107 3.35 1.97 28.93
C ILE A 107 3.43 0.50 28.50
N LYS A 108 2.87 -0.41 29.32
CA LYS A 108 2.92 -1.85 29.05
C LYS A 108 1.94 -2.31 27.97
N ASP A 109 0.75 -1.70 27.90
CA ASP A 109 -0.32 -2.00 26.93
C ASP A 109 -0.60 -0.81 26.00
N GLY A 110 0.44 -0.34 25.33
CA GLY A 110 0.34 0.78 24.42
C GLY A 110 -0.43 0.46 23.13
N HIS A 111 -0.88 1.51 22.44
CA HIS A 111 -1.60 1.42 21.18
C HIS A 111 -0.79 0.70 20.10
N PHE A 112 0.49 1.07 19.94
CA PHE A 112 1.36 0.49 18.92
C PHE A 112 1.75 -0.95 19.24
N ARG A 113 1.97 -1.26 20.53
CA ARG A 113 2.20 -2.64 20.96
C ARG A 113 0.99 -3.54 20.68
N ARG A 114 -0.22 -3.08 20.99
CA ARG A 114 -1.46 -3.81 20.65
C ARG A 114 -1.65 -4.01 19.15
N ILE A 115 -1.33 -2.99 18.34
CA ILE A 115 -1.35 -3.13 16.87
C ILE A 115 -0.35 -4.17 16.41
N TYR A 116 0.86 -4.15 16.95
CA TYR A 116 1.90 -5.12 16.59
C TYR A 116 1.53 -6.53 17.02
N GLU A 117 0.96 -6.70 18.21
CA GLU A 117 0.40 -7.97 18.67
C GLU A 117 -0.69 -8.43 17.72
N LEU A 118 -1.74 -7.64 17.46
CA LEU A 118 -2.77 -8.00 16.48
C LEU A 118 -2.21 -8.35 15.10
N GLN A 119 -1.10 -7.75 14.68
CA GLN A 119 -0.41 -8.08 13.43
C GLN A 119 0.49 -9.33 13.51
N SER A 120 1.00 -9.68 14.69
CA SER A 120 1.94 -10.78 14.93
C SER A 120 1.28 -12.04 15.51
N THR A 121 0.12 -11.91 16.16
CA THR A 121 -0.75 -13.02 16.60
C THR A 121 -1.45 -13.68 15.41
N VAL A 122 -1.37 -13.10 14.20
CA VAL A 122 -1.62 -13.85 12.96
C VAL A 122 -0.44 -14.79 12.73
N GLN A 123 -0.67 -16.04 13.11
CA GLN A 123 0.28 -17.12 13.41
C GLN A 123 1.38 -17.39 12.36
N GLN A 124 2.50 -17.89 12.89
CA GLN A 124 3.59 -18.52 12.16
C GLN A 124 3.05 -19.70 11.32
N GLY A 125 3.22 -19.66 9.98
CA GLY A 125 2.90 -20.78 9.09
C GLY A 125 2.00 -20.42 7.89
N ILE A 126 1.26 -21.42 7.39
CA ILE A 126 0.35 -21.33 6.21
C ILE A 126 -0.85 -20.39 6.48
N GLU A 127 -1.06 -19.92 7.70
CA GLU A 127 -2.07 -18.90 8.03
C GLU A 127 -1.60 -17.46 7.77
N ARG A 128 -0.31 -17.25 7.45
CA ARG A 128 0.23 -16.00 6.89
C ARG A 128 -0.47 -15.60 5.57
N PHE A 129 -1.15 -16.56 4.93
CA PHE A 129 -1.87 -16.42 3.67
C PHE A 129 -3.18 -15.61 3.79
N GLN A 130 -3.74 -15.42 4.98
CA GLN A 130 -5.02 -14.74 5.20
C GLN A 130 -4.91 -13.33 5.80
N THR A 131 -3.76 -12.64 5.65
CA THR A 131 -3.73 -11.21 5.96
C THR A 131 -4.20 -10.39 4.76
N HIS A 132 -4.98 -9.34 5.01
CA HIS A 132 -5.52 -8.36 4.03
C HIS A 132 -4.49 -7.88 2.98
N THR A 133 -3.20 -7.93 3.30
CA THR A 133 -2.09 -7.60 2.40
C THR A 133 -1.88 -8.61 1.28
N TRP A 134 -2.15 -9.91 1.49
CA TRP A 134 -2.10 -10.93 0.44
C TRP A 134 -3.28 -10.81 -0.52
N GLY A 135 -4.50 -10.54 -0.03
CA GLY A 135 -5.66 -10.29 -0.89
C GLY A 135 -5.40 -9.16 -1.87
N ILE A 136 -4.85 -8.03 -1.40
CA ILE A 136 -4.45 -6.91 -2.26
C ILE A 136 -3.37 -7.33 -3.28
N ARG A 137 -2.36 -8.11 -2.85
CA ARG A 137 -1.32 -8.61 -3.76
C ARG A 137 -1.87 -9.55 -4.84
N ILE A 138 -2.79 -10.43 -4.49
CA ILE A 138 -3.46 -11.33 -5.44
C ILE A 138 -4.24 -10.51 -6.47
N ILE A 139 -4.96 -9.48 -6.03
CA ILE A 139 -5.69 -8.57 -6.93
C ILE A 139 -4.72 -7.87 -7.89
N TYR A 140 -3.62 -7.29 -7.40
CA TYR A 140 -2.62 -6.67 -8.28
C TYR A 140 -1.97 -7.67 -9.23
N PHE A 141 -1.68 -8.88 -8.76
CA PHE A 141 -1.11 -9.94 -9.60
C PHE A 141 -2.10 -10.37 -10.70
N ALA A 142 -3.37 -10.58 -10.36
CA ALA A 142 -4.41 -10.93 -11.33
C ALA A 142 -4.59 -9.82 -12.37
N LEU A 143 -4.65 -8.55 -11.96
CA LEU A 143 -4.72 -7.41 -12.86
C LEU A 143 -3.50 -7.34 -13.78
N TYR A 144 -2.30 -7.57 -13.24
CA TYR A 144 -1.07 -7.61 -14.03
C TYR A 144 -1.11 -8.70 -15.09
N VAL A 145 -1.54 -9.92 -14.73
CA VAL A 145 -1.68 -11.05 -15.65
C VAL A 145 -2.71 -10.74 -16.75
N ILE A 146 -3.87 -10.18 -16.39
CA ILE A 146 -4.91 -9.81 -17.36
C ILE A 146 -4.36 -8.78 -18.35
N TRP A 147 -3.72 -7.71 -17.88
CA TRP A 147 -3.17 -6.70 -18.79
C TRP A 147 -2.03 -7.22 -19.65
N THR A 148 -1.18 -8.08 -19.11
CA THR A 148 -0.12 -8.74 -19.89
C THR A 148 -0.72 -9.61 -20.99
N PHE A 149 -1.77 -10.36 -20.68
CA PHE A 149 -2.49 -11.15 -21.67
C PHE A 149 -3.09 -10.26 -22.76
N LEU A 150 -3.82 -9.21 -22.40
CA LEU A 150 -4.41 -8.26 -23.36
C LEU A 150 -3.37 -7.53 -24.21
N PHE A 151 -2.20 -7.24 -23.64
CA PHE A 151 -1.09 -6.63 -24.36
C PHE A 151 -0.50 -7.59 -25.39
N LEU A 152 -0.28 -8.86 -25.02
CA LEU A 152 0.22 -9.88 -25.93
C LEU A 152 -0.76 -10.16 -27.07
N THR A 153 -2.07 -10.28 -26.78
CA THR A 153 -3.08 -10.46 -27.82
C THR A 153 -3.19 -9.26 -28.75
N ALA A 154 -2.95 -8.04 -28.25
CA ALA A 154 -2.92 -6.81 -29.05
C ALA A 154 -1.70 -6.68 -29.96
N ILE A 155 -0.58 -7.33 -29.62
CA ILE A 155 0.64 -7.33 -30.45
C ILE A 155 0.59 -8.42 -31.51
N VAL A 156 0.11 -9.61 -31.13
CA VAL A 156 0.15 -10.79 -32.00
C VAL A 156 -0.89 -10.71 -33.13
N ASN A 157 -2.04 -10.08 -32.87
CA ASN A 157 -3.10 -9.84 -33.85
C ASN A 157 -2.96 -8.47 -34.54
#